data_AF-A0A7D5N4V3-F1
#
_entry.id   AF-A0A7D5N4V3-F1
#
_cell.length_a   1.000
_cell.length_b   1.000
_cell.length_c   1.000
_cell.angle_alpha   90.00
_cell.angle_beta   90.00
_cell.angle_gamma   90.00
#
_symmetry.space_group_name_H-M   'P 1'
#
loop_
_entity.id
_entity.type
_entity.pdbx_description
1 polymer ?
#
loop_
_entity_poly.entity_id
_entity_poly.type
_entity_poly.pdbx_seq_one_letter_code
_entity_poly.pdbx_strand_id
1 'polypeptide(L)'
;MGTILLGVSKALEINCFLQGYYLGNQLQTAALANQGESSTPNGSDTLTVSLHDANTLNLVHSSRIILNQNGVSFFTLPATISGPHYLRIQHRNHIETWSAQPISIGSLSHYGFQSSASQAYGSNQVEVEPGVYALFSGDINQDGVVDGLDYNDWELDNNNFTAGYFSTDLNGDGIVDGLDFYSGK
;
A
#
# COMPACT_ATOMS: atom_id res chain seq x y z
N MET A 1 42.08 14.34 6.18
CA MET A 1 40.70 14.82 5.98
C MET A 1 39.91 13.66 5.41
N GLY A 2 39.05 13.04 6.21
CA GLY A 2 38.20 11.95 5.74
C GLY A 2 37.13 12.53 4.84
N THR A 3 37.13 12.11 3.58
CA THR A 3 36.03 12.39 2.65
C THR A 3 34.81 11.65 3.18
N ILE A 4 33.85 12.37 3.75
CA ILE A 4 32.50 11.84 3.95
C ILE A 4 31.94 11.61 2.55
N LEU A 5 31.91 10.36 2.10
CA LEU A 5 31.09 9.97 0.98
C LEU A 5 29.63 10.14 1.45
N LEU A 6 29.01 11.28 1.14
CA LEU A 6 27.56 11.37 1.13
C LEU A 6 27.07 10.44 0.03
N GLY A 7 26.84 9.17 0.38
CA GLY A 7 26.32 8.17 -0.56
C GLY A 7 24.95 8.64 -1.05
N VAL A 8 24.85 8.95 -2.34
CA VAL A 8 23.60 9.33 -3.01
C VAL A 8 22.58 8.22 -2.81
N SER A 9 21.44 8.52 -2.17
CA SER A 9 20.35 7.57 -2.01
C SER A 9 19.75 7.19 -3.37
N LYS A 10 19.17 5.99 -3.43
CA LYS A 10 18.36 5.54 -4.56
C LYS A 10 16.89 5.81 -4.26
N ALA A 11 16.06 5.90 -5.30
CA ALA A 11 14.62 6.04 -5.16
C ALA A 11 13.90 4.99 -6.02
N LEU A 12 12.86 4.39 -5.45
CA LEU A 12 11.88 3.59 -6.16
C LEU A 12 10.52 4.30 -6.06
N GLU A 13 10.03 4.78 -7.18
CA GLU A 13 8.66 5.26 -7.31
C GLU A 13 7.73 4.04 -7.42
N ILE A 14 6.71 4.00 -6.58
CA ILE A 14 5.73 2.92 -6.55
C ILE A 14 4.39 3.52 -6.89
N ASN A 15 3.66 2.86 -7.79
CA ASN A 15 2.28 3.21 -8.08
C ASN A 15 1.36 2.04 -7.71
N CYS A 16 0.37 2.28 -6.86
CA CYS A 16 -0.66 1.31 -6.50
C CYS A 16 -1.96 1.99 -6.07
N PHE A 17 -3.07 1.27 -6.19
CA PHE A 17 -4.36 1.67 -5.63
C PHE A 17 -4.81 0.66 -4.58
N LEU A 18 -5.71 1.11 -3.70
CA LEU A 18 -6.30 0.41 -2.56
C LEU A 18 -7.81 0.31 -2.85
N GLN A 19 -8.37 -0.91 -2.91
CA GLN A 19 -9.72 -1.17 -3.44
C GLN A 19 -10.80 -0.34 -2.73
N GLY A 20 -10.78 -0.31 -1.39
CA GLY A 20 -11.78 0.41 -0.60
C GLY A 20 -11.67 1.94 -0.72
N TYR A 21 -10.47 2.45 -1.02
CA TYR A 21 -10.23 3.89 -1.12
C TYR A 21 -10.36 4.41 -2.55
N TYR A 22 -10.57 3.56 -3.56
CA TYR A 22 -10.50 3.97 -4.96
C TYR A 22 -11.75 4.74 -5.41
N LEU A 23 -11.57 5.97 -5.89
CA LEU A 23 -12.65 6.88 -6.29
C LEU A 23 -12.91 6.91 -7.81
N GLY A 24 -12.11 6.18 -8.60
CA GLY A 24 -12.10 6.27 -10.07
C GLY A 24 -11.22 7.41 -10.59
N ASN A 25 -11.03 7.44 -11.92
CA ASN A 25 -10.10 8.38 -12.57
C ASN A 25 -8.68 8.31 -12.00
N GLN A 26 -8.25 7.13 -11.54
CA GLN A 26 -6.94 6.93 -10.92
C GLN A 26 -6.71 7.81 -9.66
N LEU A 27 -7.78 8.09 -8.91
CA LEU A 27 -7.74 8.80 -7.64
C LEU A 27 -8.25 7.95 -6.47
N GLN A 28 -7.82 8.33 -5.26
CA GLN A 28 -8.20 7.67 -4.01
C GLN A 28 -8.62 8.65 -2.92
N THR A 29 -9.33 8.15 -1.91
CA THR A 29 -9.68 8.87 -0.68
C THR A 29 -8.42 9.40 0.00
N ALA A 30 -8.46 10.66 0.47
CA ALA A 30 -7.42 11.24 1.34
C ALA A 30 -7.63 10.78 2.79
N ALA A 31 -7.53 9.47 3.04
CA ALA A 31 -7.99 8.89 4.31
C ALA A 31 -7.24 9.46 5.52
N LEU A 32 -5.94 9.80 5.38
CA LEU A 32 -5.19 10.45 6.45
C LEU A 32 -5.85 11.75 6.91
N ALA A 33 -6.30 12.60 5.97
CA ALA A 33 -6.97 13.85 6.33
C ALA A 33 -8.32 13.61 7.02
N ASN A 34 -9.10 12.66 6.51
CA ASN A 34 -10.41 12.28 7.07
C ASN A 34 -10.27 11.70 8.50
N GLN A 35 -9.18 11.00 8.76
CA GLN A 35 -8.89 10.31 10.01
C GLN A 35 -8.12 11.17 11.03
N GLY A 36 -8.00 12.48 10.79
CA GLY A 36 -7.40 13.44 11.71
C GLY A 36 -5.89 13.67 11.54
N GLU A 37 -5.24 12.99 10.59
CA GLU A 37 -3.82 13.14 10.26
C GLU A 37 -3.59 14.28 9.25
N SER A 38 -3.81 15.51 9.73
CA SER A 38 -3.78 16.75 8.91
C SER A 38 -2.40 17.15 8.36
N SER A 39 -1.31 16.50 8.78
CA SER A 39 0.05 16.81 8.31
C SER A 39 0.30 16.38 6.85
N THR A 40 -0.58 15.55 6.28
CA THR A 40 -0.48 14.97 4.93
C THR A 40 -1.80 15.11 4.16
N PRO A 41 -2.21 16.33 3.77
CA PRO A 41 -3.56 16.58 3.25
C PRO A 41 -3.91 15.83 1.94
N ASN A 42 -2.91 15.40 1.17
CA ASN A 42 -3.09 14.60 -0.04
C ASN A 42 -2.70 13.11 0.16
N GLY A 43 -2.46 12.71 1.40
CA GLY A 43 -2.10 11.34 1.75
C GLY A 43 -3.35 10.48 1.77
N SER A 44 -3.36 9.43 0.95
CA SER A 44 -4.37 8.40 1.03
C SER A 44 -4.16 7.57 2.28
N ASP A 45 -2.97 6.98 2.45
CA ASP A 45 -2.59 6.27 3.67
C ASP A 45 -1.06 6.10 3.76
N THR A 46 -0.61 5.23 4.64
CA THR A 46 0.77 4.77 4.75
C THR A 46 0.91 3.30 4.35
N LEU A 47 2.00 2.99 3.65
CA LEU A 47 2.38 1.64 3.25
C LEU A 47 3.66 1.25 3.99
N THR A 48 3.74 0.01 4.46
CA THR A 48 5.04 -0.62 4.74
C THR A 48 5.51 -1.26 3.45
N VAL A 49 6.65 -0.79 2.96
CA VAL A 49 7.25 -1.26 1.71
C VAL A 49 8.58 -1.93 2.04
N SER A 50 8.79 -3.12 1.50
CA SER A 50 10.04 -3.85 1.67
C SER A 50 10.61 -4.43 0.38
N LEU A 51 11.94 -4.50 0.34
CA LEU A 51 12.69 -5.26 -0.66
C LEU A 51 13.16 -6.57 -0.06
N HIS A 52 12.98 -7.65 -0.81
CA HIS A 52 13.45 -8.98 -0.47
C HIS A 52 14.41 -9.48 -1.55
N ASP A 53 15.52 -10.10 -1.15
CA ASP A 53 16.49 -10.66 -2.09
C ASP A 53 15.82 -11.73 -2.98
N ALA A 54 16.02 -11.65 -4.29
CA ALA A 54 15.28 -12.48 -5.24
C ALA A 54 15.54 -13.99 -5.12
N ASN A 55 16.66 -14.40 -4.51
CA ASN A 55 17.05 -15.81 -4.42
C ASN A 55 16.73 -16.39 -3.04
N THR A 56 16.98 -15.62 -1.99
CA THR A 56 16.87 -16.06 -0.60
C THR A 56 15.57 -15.63 0.07
N LEU A 57 14.84 -14.67 -0.52
CA LEU A 57 13.64 -14.04 0.02
C LEU A 57 13.84 -13.31 1.36
N ASN A 58 15.08 -13.20 1.82
CA ASN A 58 15.42 -12.47 3.03
C ASN A 58 15.09 -10.99 2.87
N LEU A 59 14.57 -10.38 3.93
CA LEU A 59 14.34 -8.95 3.99
C LEU A 59 15.68 -8.20 3.84
N VAL A 60 15.76 -7.30 2.86
CA VAL A 60 16.94 -6.47 2.61
C VAL A 60 16.74 -5.05 3.16
N HIS A 61 15.57 -4.47 2.93
CA HIS A 61 15.25 -3.12 3.39
C HIS A 61 13.74 -2.95 3.56
N SER A 62 13.32 -2.14 4.52
CA SER A 62 11.91 -1.81 4.76
C SER A 62 11.78 -0.38 5.26
N SER A 63 10.73 0.32 4.84
CA SER A 63 10.34 1.62 5.37
C SER A 63 8.83 1.78 5.30
N ARG A 64 8.30 2.61 6.20
CA ARG A 64 6.94 3.13 6.08
C ARG A 64 6.97 4.40 5.21
N ILE A 65 6.08 4.51 4.23
CA ILE A 65 5.99 5.65 3.30
C ILE A 65 4.54 6.09 3.13
N ILE A 66 4.33 7.32 2.68
CA ILE A 66 2.99 7.85 2.39
C ILE A 66 2.61 7.50 0.95
N LEU A 67 1.42 6.95 0.78
CA LEU A 67 0.73 6.79 -0.50
C LEU A 67 -0.13 8.03 -0.75
N ASN A 68 0.09 8.71 -1.87
CA ASN A 68 -0.72 9.87 -2.24
C ASN A 68 -1.99 9.44 -2.97
N GLN A 69 -2.99 10.33 -3.06
CA GLN A 69 -4.27 10.06 -3.72
C GLN A 69 -4.16 9.65 -5.19
N ASN A 70 -3.07 9.98 -5.89
CA ASN A 70 -2.83 9.55 -7.27
C ASN A 70 -2.18 8.15 -7.37
N GLY A 71 -2.11 7.42 -6.26
CA GLY A 71 -1.48 6.11 -6.15
C GLY A 71 0.04 6.13 -6.10
N VAL A 72 0.70 7.30 -6.15
CA VAL A 72 2.16 7.40 -6.19
C VAL A 72 2.75 7.53 -4.79
N SER A 73 3.82 6.78 -4.53
CA SER A 73 4.65 6.87 -3.33
C SER A 73 6.13 6.74 -3.69
N PHE A 74 7.02 7.26 -2.84
CA PHE A 74 8.47 7.21 -3.05
C PHE A 74 9.15 6.42 -1.93
N PHE A 75 9.78 5.32 -2.28
CA PHE A 75 10.60 4.51 -1.39
C PHE A 75 12.07 4.89 -1.54
N THR A 76 12.62 5.54 -0.51
CA THR A 76 14.05 5.92 -0.49
C THR A 76 14.89 4.76 0.00
N LEU A 77 15.94 4.44 -0.74
CA LEU A 77 16.77 3.25 -0.54
C LEU A 77 18.23 3.64 -0.29
N PRO A 78 18.97 2.88 0.53
CA PRO A 78 20.42 3.02 0.64
C PRO A 78 21.11 2.83 -0.72
N ALA A 79 22.17 3.59 -0.96
CA ALA A 79 22.99 3.50 -2.18
C ALA A 79 23.55 2.08 -2.43
N THR A 80 23.72 1.31 -1.35
CA THR A 80 24.30 -0.03 -1.32
C THR A 80 23.36 -1.13 -1.83
N ILE A 81 22.06 -0.86 -1.96
CA ILE A 81 21.10 -1.82 -2.51
C ILE A 81 21.46 -2.15 -3.95
N SER A 82 21.65 -3.43 -4.26
CA SER A 82 22.05 -3.89 -5.60
C SER A 82 21.57 -5.30 -5.86
N GLY A 83 21.41 -5.65 -7.14
CA GLY A 83 20.82 -6.92 -7.56
C GLY A 83 19.29 -6.88 -7.68
N PRO A 84 18.68 -7.98 -8.14
CA PRO A 84 17.24 -8.10 -8.28
C PRO A 84 16.57 -8.33 -6.92
N HIS A 85 15.42 -7.70 -6.69
CA HIS A 85 14.65 -7.83 -5.46
C HIS A 85 13.17 -8.00 -5.75
N TYR A 86 12.45 -8.77 -4.95
CA TYR A 86 11.01 -8.66 -4.90
C TYR A 86 10.61 -7.43 -4.09
N LEU A 87 9.59 -6.72 -4.57
CA LEU A 87 8.96 -5.62 -3.86
C LEU A 87 7.71 -6.15 -3.16
N ARG A 88 7.57 -5.90 -1.86
CA ARG A 88 6.38 -6.24 -1.07
C ARG A 88 5.73 -4.97 -0.55
N ILE A 89 4.41 -4.89 -0.70
CA ILE A 89 3.55 -3.83 -0.18
C ILE A 89 2.65 -4.42 0.88
N GLN A 90 2.65 -3.79 2.04
CA GLN A 90 1.68 -4.04 3.10
C GLN A 90 0.97 -2.74 3.47
N HIS A 91 -0.32 -2.85 3.69
CA HIS A 91 -1.17 -1.79 4.21
C HIS A 91 -2.00 -2.37 5.36
N ARG A 92 -2.55 -1.52 6.23
CA ARG A 92 -3.12 -1.93 7.52
C ARG A 92 -4.36 -2.81 7.45
N ASN A 93 -5.04 -2.86 6.30
CA ASN A 93 -6.29 -3.62 6.11
C ASN A 93 -6.42 -4.23 4.71
N HIS A 94 -5.30 -4.42 4.03
CA HIS A 94 -5.25 -5.01 2.69
C HIS A 94 -4.38 -6.26 2.68
N ILE A 95 -4.71 -7.17 1.77
CA ILE A 95 -3.90 -8.35 1.49
C ILE A 95 -2.52 -7.91 1.02
N GLU A 96 -1.48 -8.44 1.65
CA GLU A 96 -0.11 -8.16 1.24
C GLU A 96 0.13 -8.53 -0.23
N THR A 97 0.87 -7.69 -0.94
CA THR A 97 1.07 -7.88 -2.38
C THR A 97 2.54 -7.78 -2.75
N TRP A 98 3.01 -8.77 -3.48
CA TRP A 98 4.38 -8.88 -3.97
C TRP A 98 4.45 -8.58 -5.46
N SER A 99 5.57 -8.01 -5.92
CA SER A 99 5.85 -7.92 -7.35
C SER A 99 5.87 -9.31 -7.96
N ALA A 100 5.27 -9.48 -9.14
CA ALA A 100 5.20 -10.79 -9.80
C ALA A 100 6.58 -11.34 -10.17
N GLN A 101 7.53 -10.45 -10.44
CA GLN A 101 8.91 -10.76 -10.77
C GLN A 101 9.86 -9.87 -9.96
N PRO A 102 11.13 -10.28 -9.80
CA PRO A 102 12.14 -9.41 -9.21
C PRO A 102 12.38 -8.15 -10.05
N ILE A 103 12.57 -7.02 -9.38
CA ILE A 103 12.86 -5.72 -9.96
C ILE A 103 14.33 -5.36 -9.77
N SER A 104 14.91 -4.67 -10.75
CA SER A 104 16.27 -4.13 -10.66
C SER A 104 16.24 -2.71 -10.10
N ILE A 105 17.10 -2.44 -9.11
CA ILE A 105 17.13 -1.14 -8.41
C ILE A 105 18.29 -0.26 -8.91
N GLY A 106 17.96 0.70 -9.78
CA GLY A 106 18.85 1.77 -10.24
C GLY A 106 18.84 3.01 -9.32
N SER A 107 19.38 4.13 -9.79
CA SER A 107 19.35 5.41 -9.06
C SER A 107 17.92 5.94 -8.86
N LEU A 108 17.11 5.86 -9.92
CA LEU A 108 15.67 6.03 -9.91
C LEU A 108 15.06 4.83 -10.64
N SER A 109 14.11 4.18 -10.01
CA SER A 109 13.38 3.03 -10.55
C SER A 109 11.88 3.26 -10.38
N HIS A 110 11.07 2.56 -11.18
CA HIS A 110 9.62 2.65 -11.11
C HIS A 110 9.03 1.25 -11.06
N TYR A 111 8.01 1.05 -10.22
CA TYR A 111 7.20 -0.17 -10.24
C TYR A 111 5.72 0.17 -10.04
N GLY A 112 4.88 -0.28 -10.96
CA GLY A 112 3.45 -0.03 -10.93
C GLY A 112 2.67 -1.32 -10.75
N PHE A 113 1.84 -1.38 -9.72
CA PHE A 113 0.90 -2.47 -9.44
C PHE A 113 -0.43 -2.28 -10.18
N GLN A 114 -0.69 -1.11 -10.74
CA GLN A 114 -2.02 -0.68 -11.17
C GLN A 114 -2.37 -0.94 -12.63
N SER A 115 -1.41 -1.31 -13.49
CA SER A 115 -1.62 -1.37 -14.95
C SER A 115 -2.08 -2.74 -15.46
N SER A 116 -1.88 -3.81 -14.69
CA SER A 116 -2.37 -5.16 -14.98
C SER A 116 -2.26 -6.03 -13.73
N ALA A 117 -3.17 -7.00 -13.57
CA ALA A 117 -3.07 -7.99 -12.50
C ALA A 117 -1.74 -8.77 -12.53
N SER A 118 -1.11 -8.92 -13.71
CA SER A 118 0.17 -9.61 -13.84
C SER A 118 1.37 -8.90 -13.19
N GLN A 119 1.20 -7.67 -12.69
CA GLN A 119 2.23 -6.98 -11.90
C GLN A 119 2.27 -7.51 -10.46
N ALA A 120 1.19 -8.10 -9.96
CA ALA A 120 1.19 -8.77 -8.66
C ALA A 120 1.48 -10.26 -8.83
N TYR A 121 2.27 -10.83 -7.91
CA TYR A 121 2.44 -12.26 -7.82
C TYR A 121 1.08 -12.94 -7.65
N GLY A 122 0.82 -13.98 -8.45
CA GLY A 122 -0.45 -14.70 -8.46
C GLY A 122 -1.66 -13.89 -8.93
N SER A 123 -1.46 -12.72 -9.55
CA SER A 123 -2.57 -11.81 -9.90
C SER A 123 -3.43 -11.43 -8.69
N ASN A 124 -2.77 -11.20 -7.55
CA ASN A 124 -3.39 -10.87 -6.25
C ASN A 124 -3.91 -9.42 -6.18
N GLN A 125 -4.80 -9.05 -7.11
CA GLN A 125 -5.37 -7.71 -7.26
C GLN A 125 -6.77 -7.77 -7.87
N VAL A 126 -7.52 -6.69 -7.71
CA VAL A 126 -8.85 -6.50 -8.30
C VAL A 126 -8.84 -5.39 -9.33
N GLU A 127 -9.52 -5.60 -10.45
CA GLU A 127 -9.77 -4.53 -11.42
C GLU A 127 -10.86 -3.60 -10.88
N VAL A 128 -10.54 -2.31 -10.74
CA VAL A 128 -11.42 -1.28 -10.16
C VAL A 128 -11.94 -0.29 -11.21
N GLU A 129 -11.36 -0.29 -12.40
CA GLU A 129 -11.77 0.43 -13.61
C GLU A 129 -11.12 -0.30 -14.79
N PRO A 130 -11.67 -0.29 -16.03
CA PRO A 130 -11.04 -0.99 -17.15
C PRO A 130 -9.54 -0.65 -17.29
N GLY A 131 -8.69 -1.65 -17.09
CA GLY A 131 -7.23 -1.52 -17.13
C GLY A 131 -6.56 -0.93 -15.89
N VAL A 132 -7.30 -0.72 -14.79
CA VAL A 132 -6.78 -0.22 -13.50
C VAL A 132 -7.02 -1.22 -12.39
N TYR A 133 -5.96 -1.57 -11.69
CA TYR A 133 -5.95 -2.59 -10.64
C TYR A 133 -5.62 -1.99 -9.28
N ALA A 134 -6.26 -2.50 -8.24
CA ALA A 134 -6.04 -2.15 -6.85
C ALA A 134 -5.71 -3.40 -6.02
N LEU A 135 -5.04 -3.18 -4.88
CA LEU A 135 -4.81 -4.20 -3.87
C LEU A 135 -6.13 -4.56 -3.20
N PHE A 136 -6.34 -5.84 -2.88
CA PHE A 136 -7.54 -6.30 -2.20
C PHE A 136 -7.63 -5.73 -0.77
N SER A 137 -8.77 -5.15 -0.44
CA SER A 137 -9.10 -4.71 0.93
C SER A 137 -9.75 -5.85 1.72
N GLY A 138 -9.73 -5.77 3.04
CA GLY A 138 -10.52 -6.62 3.94
C GLY A 138 -9.72 -7.54 4.86
N ASP A 139 -8.39 -7.64 4.69
CA ASP A 139 -7.51 -8.37 5.60
C ASP A 139 -7.12 -7.45 6.76
N ILE A 140 -8.06 -7.27 7.69
CA ILE A 140 -7.97 -6.34 8.82
C ILE A 140 -6.99 -6.87 9.86
N ASN A 141 -7.02 -8.18 10.09
CA ASN A 141 -6.19 -8.83 11.11
C ASN A 141 -4.78 -9.19 10.61
N GLN A 142 -4.50 -9.02 9.30
CA GLN A 142 -3.21 -9.23 8.64
C GLN A 142 -2.72 -10.69 8.71
N ASP A 143 -3.63 -11.65 8.57
CA ASP A 143 -3.33 -13.08 8.51
C ASP A 143 -3.19 -13.63 7.07
N GLY A 144 -3.43 -12.77 6.08
CA GLY A 144 -3.27 -13.08 4.65
C GLY A 144 -4.52 -13.67 4.00
N VAL A 145 -5.64 -13.75 4.71
CA VAL A 145 -6.94 -14.12 4.14
C VAL A 145 -8.00 -13.09 4.55
N VAL A 146 -9.01 -12.89 3.70
CA VAL A 146 -10.19 -12.10 4.05
C VAL A 146 -11.29 -13.07 4.46
N ASP A 147 -11.65 -13.10 5.73
CA ASP A 147 -12.67 -14.01 6.26
C ASP A 147 -13.52 -13.43 7.40
N GLY A 148 -14.23 -14.31 8.13
CA GLY A 148 -15.12 -13.91 9.21
C GLY A 148 -14.40 -13.36 10.45
N LEU A 149 -13.09 -13.60 10.60
CA LEU A 149 -12.29 -13.06 11.68
C LEU A 149 -12.05 -11.57 11.49
N ASP A 150 -11.84 -11.11 10.25
CA ASP A 150 -11.76 -9.68 9.94
C ASP A 150 -13.08 -8.96 10.25
N TYR A 151 -14.20 -9.61 9.93
CA TYR A 151 -15.52 -9.05 10.21
C TYR A 151 -15.75 -8.84 11.72
N ASN A 152 -15.22 -9.70 12.59
CA ASN A 152 -15.37 -9.53 14.04
C ASN A 152 -14.68 -8.25 14.54
N ASP A 153 -13.50 -7.93 13.98
CA ASP A 153 -12.77 -6.70 14.32
C ASP A 153 -13.55 -5.47 13.85
N TRP A 154 -14.05 -5.50 12.61
CA TRP A 154 -14.91 -4.45 12.07
C TRP A 154 -16.21 -4.28 12.88
N GLU A 155 -16.90 -5.37 13.21
CA GLU A 155 -18.18 -5.36 13.92
C GLU A 155 -18.04 -4.75 15.32
N LEU A 156 -16.93 -5.06 16.02
CA LEU A 156 -16.63 -4.48 17.32
C LEU A 156 -16.49 -2.95 17.24
N ASP A 157 -15.75 -2.47 16.26
CA ASP A 157 -15.46 -1.04 16.06
C ASP A 157 -16.72 -0.28 15.60
N ASN A 158 -17.48 -0.83 14.65
CA ASN A 158 -18.78 -0.30 14.21
C ASN A 158 -19.77 -0.20 15.38
N ASN A 159 -19.89 -1.24 16.24
CA ASN A 159 -20.77 -1.20 17.41
C ASN A 159 -20.34 -0.18 18.47
N ASN A 160 -19.06 0.20 18.47
CA ASN A 160 -18.50 1.23 19.35
C ASN A 160 -18.50 2.62 18.71
N PHE A 161 -19.03 2.78 17.48
CA PHE A 161 -19.02 4.03 16.72
C PHE A 161 -17.63 4.65 16.62
N THR A 162 -16.61 3.82 16.40
CA THR A 162 -15.22 4.28 16.34
C THR A 162 -14.99 5.19 15.12
N ALA A 163 -14.17 6.21 15.32
CA ALA A 163 -13.77 7.15 14.28
C ALA A 163 -12.29 7.53 14.45
N GLY A 164 -11.61 7.79 13.34
CA GLY A 164 -10.18 8.12 13.29
C GLY A 164 -9.35 7.07 12.55
N TYR A 165 -8.07 6.99 12.87
CA TYR A 165 -7.10 6.15 12.16
C TYR A 165 -7.18 4.67 12.60
N PHE A 166 -8.20 3.96 12.14
CA PHE A 166 -8.44 2.54 12.42
C PHE A 166 -8.28 1.69 11.16
N SER A 167 -7.82 0.44 11.31
CA SER A 167 -7.74 -0.53 10.19
C SER A 167 -9.11 -0.99 9.73
N THR A 168 -10.12 -0.88 10.58
CA THR A 168 -11.51 -1.24 10.32
C THR A 168 -12.24 -0.21 9.46
N ASP A 169 -11.72 1.02 9.29
CA ASP A 169 -12.24 1.98 8.31
C ASP A 169 -11.70 1.60 6.91
N LEU A 170 -12.53 0.88 6.16
CA LEU A 170 -12.17 0.25 4.89
C LEU A 170 -12.32 1.21 3.70
N ASN A 171 -13.12 2.27 3.83
CA ASN A 171 -13.33 3.27 2.77
C ASN A 171 -12.48 4.56 2.96
N GLY A 172 -11.93 4.74 4.16
CA GLY A 172 -11.06 5.84 4.56
C GLY A 172 -11.81 7.15 4.84
N ASP A 173 -13.10 7.12 5.17
CA ASP A 173 -13.92 8.32 5.40
C ASP A 173 -13.82 8.90 6.81
N GLY A 174 -13.13 8.19 7.72
CA GLY A 174 -12.92 8.59 9.10
C GLY A 174 -13.83 7.90 10.10
N ILE A 175 -14.79 7.09 9.67
CA ILE A 175 -15.81 6.46 10.50
C ILE A 175 -15.90 4.97 10.13
N VAL A 176 -15.96 4.10 11.13
CA VAL A 176 -16.22 2.68 10.91
C VAL A 176 -17.74 2.47 10.91
N ASP A 177 -18.31 2.25 9.72
CA ASP A 177 -19.75 2.05 9.55
C ASP A 177 -20.12 1.24 8.30
N GLY A 178 -21.41 0.96 8.10
CA GLY A 178 -21.88 0.11 7.00
C GLY A 178 -21.50 0.57 5.58
N LEU A 179 -21.05 1.82 5.40
CA LEU A 179 -20.51 2.34 4.14
C LEU A 179 -19.10 1.81 3.83
N ASP A 180 -18.41 1.19 4.79
CA ASP A 180 -17.13 0.49 4.58
C ASP A 180 -17.24 -0.64 3.55
N PHE A 181 -18.41 -1.28 3.44
CA PHE A 181 -18.67 -2.31 2.44
C PHE A 181 -19.05 -1.76 1.06
N TYR A 182 -19.19 -0.44 0.95
CA TYR A 182 -19.58 0.22 -0.29
C TYR A 182 -18.36 0.82 -0.99
N SER A 183 -17.80 0.10 -1.95
CA SER A 183 -16.89 0.72 -2.93
C SER A 183 -17.75 1.49 -3.92
N GLY A 184 -17.79 2.82 -3.84
CA GLY A 184 -18.71 3.70 -4.57
C GLY A 184 -18.60 3.73 -6.10
N LYS A 185 -18.83 2.57 -6.74
CA LYS A 185 -18.82 2.35 -8.17
C LYS A 185 -20.00 1.49 -8.62
#